data_AF-A0A498N6Q7-F1
#
_entry.id   AF-A0A498N6Q7-F1
#
_cell.length_a   1.000
_cell.length_b   1.000
_cell.length_c   1.000
_cell.angle_alpha   90.00
_cell.angle_beta   90.00
_cell.angle_gamma   90.00
#
_symmetry.space_group_name_H-M   'P 1'
#
loop_
_entity.id
_entity.type
_entity.pdbx_description
1 polymer ?
#
loop_
_entity_poly.entity_id
_entity_poly.type
_entity_poly.pdbx_seq_one_letter_code
_entity_poly.pdbx_strand_id
1 'polypeptide(L)'
;MSYFPQFTGRSYLTYDNRDILKRVSGSRTNMFMRFKSTSKDGLLLWRGDSPMRANSDYLSLGLQDGALIFSYNLGSGAATVVINGTFSDGKWHRVKAVRDGQSGKLTVDDYGAKTGRSPGKMRQLNINGDLYIGGMKEIALHTNRQYMRGLVGCISHFTLATDYHLSLVDDAADGKNINTCTN
;
A
#
# COMPACT_ATOMS: atom_id res chain seq x y z
N MET A 1 -17.63 -16.07 -11.28
CA MET A 1 -16.81 -16.38 -10.10
C MET A 1 -15.78 -15.28 -9.96
N SER A 2 -15.74 -14.57 -8.83
CA SER A 2 -14.75 -13.50 -8.64
C SER A 2 -13.42 -14.11 -8.20
N TYR A 3 -12.41 -14.00 -9.05
CA TYR A 3 -11.06 -14.48 -8.76
C TYR A 3 -10.20 -13.31 -8.28
N PHE A 4 -9.68 -13.40 -7.06
CA PHE A 4 -8.81 -12.37 -6.49
C PHE A 4 -7.34 -12.81 -6.61
N PRO A 5 -6.39 -11.90 -6.89
CA PRO A 5 -4.99 -12.24 -6.93
C PRO A 5 -4.50 -12.70 -5.55
N GLN A 6 -3.81 -13.83 -5.53
CA GLN A 6 -3.08 -14.34 -4.38
C GLN A 6 -1.58 -14.04 -4.54
N PHE A 7 -0.99 -13.52 -3.48
CA PHE A 7 0.40 -13.15 -3.35
C PHE A 7 1.13 -14.13 -2.42
N THR A 8 2.35 -14.50 -2.81
CA THR A 8 3.16 -15.54 -2.14
C THR A 8 4.30 -14.98 -1.29
N GLY A 9 4.34 -13.66 -1.09
CA GLY A 9 5.44 -12.93 -0.47
C GLY A 9 6.57 -12.55 -1.42
N ARG A 10 6.57 -13.08 -2.65
CA ARG A 10 7.45 -12.69 -3.77
C ARG A 10 6.66 -12.24 -5.01
N SER A 11 5.34 -12.25 -4.90
CA SER A 11 4.43 -11.84 -5.98
C SER A 11 4.22 -10.33 -5.95
N TYR A 12 3.93 -9.74 -7.10
CA TYR A 12 3.55 -8.33 -7.19
C TYR A 12 2.78 -8.05 -8.48
N LEU A 13 2.02 -6.96 -8.47
CA LEU A 13 1.43 -6.33 -9.65
C LEU A 13 1.97 -4.91 -9.77
N THR A 14 2.22 -4.45 -10.99
CA THR A 14 2.65 -3.08 -11.28
C THR A 14 1.62 -2.33 -12.10
N TYR A 15 1.54 -1.02 -11.89
CA TYR A 15 0.66 -0.12 -12.63
C TYR A 15 1.43 1.14 -12.99
N ASP A 16 1.43 1.49 -14.27
CA ASP A 16 2.10 2.66 -14.85
C ASP A 16 1.11 3.64 -15.53
N ASN A 17 -0.18 3.26 -15.59
CA ASN A 17 -1.23 4.07 -16.19
C ASN A 17 -1.36 5.43 -15.46
N ARG A 18 -1.25 6.52 -16.22
CA ARG A 18 -1.27 7.90 -15.69
C ARG A 18 -2.52 8.23 -14.87
N ASP A 19 -3.68 7.69 -15.24
CA ASP A 19 -4.94 7.93 -14.53
C ASP A 19 -5.00 7.22 -13.17
N ILE A 20 -4.31 6.09 -13.04
CA ILE A 20 -4.09 5.41 -11.75
C ILE A 20 -3.06 6.19 -10.94
N LEU A 21 -1.92 6.50 -11.55
CA LEU A 21 -0.79 7.13 -10.87
C LEU A 21 -1.12 8.52 -10.30
N LYS A 22 -1.91 9.33 -11.01
CA LYS A 22 -2.33 10.66 -10.53
C LYS A 22 -3.21 10.59 -9.28
N ARG A 23 -3.91 9.48 -9.04
CA ARG A 23 -4.81 9.28 -7.86
C ARG A 23 -4.06 8.89 -6.59
N VAL A 24 -2.82 8.42 -6.74
CA VAL A 24 -1.89 8.08 -5.64
C VAL A 24 -0.70 9.04 -5.56
N SER A 25 -0.84 10.25 -6.13
CA SER A 25 0.18 11.31 -6.17
C SER A 25 -0.42 12.67 -5.76
N GLY A 26 0.39 13.72 -5.69
CA GLY A 26 -0.08 15.09 -5.44
C GLY A 26 -0.45 15.35 -3.97
N SER A 27 -1.47 16.18 -3.72
CA SER A 27 -1.78 16.65 -2.35
C SER A 27 -2.71 15.72 -1.59
N ARG A 28 -3.45 14.85 -2.28
CA ARG A 28 -4.49 14.01 -1.69
C ARG A 28 -4.40 12.59 -2.20
N THR A 29 -4.64 11.66 -1.31
CA THR A 29 -4.70 10.24 -1.64
C THR A 29 -5.80 9.60 -0.81
N ASN A 30 -6.65 8.80 -1.44
CA ASN A 30 -7.71 8.06 -0.75
C ASN A 30 -7.73 6.65 -1.33
N MET A 31 -7.43 5.68 -0.48
CA MET A 31 -7.29 4.29 -0.85
C MET A 31 -8.18 3.46 0.06
N PHE A 32 -9.05 2.66 -0.55
CA PHE A 32 -9.79 1.61 0.13
C PHE A 32 -9.37 0.27 -0.45
N MET A 33 -9.07 -0.70 0.41
CA MET A 33 -8.62 -2.02 0.00
C MET A 33 -9.20 -3.07 0.96
N ARG A 34 -9.51 -4.26 0.43
CA ARG A 34 -9.66 -5.46 1.25
C ARG A 34 -8.43 -6.33 1.12
N PHE A 35 -7.92 -6.83 2.23
CA PHE A 35 -6.80 -7.76 2.23
C PHE A 35 -7.05 -8.92 3.18
N LYS A 36 -6.41 -10.05 2.89
CA LYS A 36 -6.31 -11.23 3.74
C LYS A 36 -4.84 -11.59 3.84
N SER A 37 -4.34 -11.90 5.03
CA SER A 37 -2.95 -12.30 5.24
C SER A 37 -2.86 -13.48 6.20
N THR A 38 -1.85 -14.32 6.02
CA THR A 38 -1.44 -15.35 6.99
C THR A 38 -0.04 -15.09 7.55
N SER A 39 0.52 -13.91 7.27
CA SER A 39 1.83 -13.48 7.77
C SER A 39 1.73 -12.13 8.47
N LYS A 40 2.52 -11.96 9.53
CA LYS A 40 2.62 -10.73 10.32
C LYS A 40 3.39 -9.62 9.59
N ASP A 41 4.12 -9.96 8.54
CA ASP A 41 4.95 -9.03 7.77
C ASP A 41 4.63 -9.16 6.28
N GLY A 42 4.48 -8.02 5.61
CA GLY A 42 4.27 -8.02 4.17
C GLY A 42 3.91 -6.64 3.63
N LEU A 43 4.53 -6.27 2.52
CA LEU A 43 4.19 -5.08 1.76
C LEU A 43 2.87 -5.28 1.00
N LEU A 44 1.87 -4.40 1.24
CA LEU A 44 0.60 -4.40 0.51
C LEU A 44 0.61 -3.42 -0.66
N LEU A 45 1.19 -2.24 -0.48
CA LEU A 45 1.25 -1.19 -1.48
C LEU A 45 2.54 -0.39 -1.34
N TRP A 46 3.20 -0.11 -2.47
CA TRP A 46 4.33 0.81 -2.54
C TRP A 46 4.19 1.78 -3.71
N ARG A 47 4.44 3.05 -3.42
CA ARG A 47 4.63 4.10 -4.40
C ARG A 47 5.79 4.96 -3.90
N GLY A 48 6.91 4.98 -4.61
CA GLY A 48 8.10 5.70 -4.16
C GLY A 48 9.21 5.63 -5.17
N ASP A 49 10.20 6.51 -5.01
CA ASP A 49 11.44 6.40 -5.78
C ASP A 49 12.15 5.09 -5.46
N SER A 50 12.82 4.56 -6.48
CA SER A 50 13.43 3.24 -6.47
C SER A 50 14.80 3.34 -7.13
N PRO A 51 15.92 3.31 -6.36
CA PRO A 51 16.01 3.12 -4.91
C PRO A 51 15.62 4.37 -4.10
N MET A 52 15.05 4.15 -2.91
CA MET A 52 14.62 5.22 -1.99
C MET A 52 15.83 5.89 -1.31
N ARG A 53 15.85 7.23 -1.33
CA ARG A 53 16.78 8.05 -0.53
C ARG A 53 16.07 8.58 0.72
N ALA A 54 16.83 9.06 1.71
CA ALA A 54 16.27 9.52 3.00
C ALA A 54 15.13 10.55 2.87
N ASN A 55 15.21 11.43 1.87
CA ASN A 55 14.21 12.47 1.59
C ASN A 55 13.40 12.18 0.32
N SER A 56 13.42 10.96 -0.20
CA SER A 56 12.56 10.59 -1.32
C SER A 56 11.11 10.55 -0.89
N ASP A 57 10.25 11.05 -1.76
CA ASP A 57 8.81 10.93 -1.60
C ASP A 57 8.41 9.45 -1.72
N TYR A 58 7.58 9.00 -0.79
CA TYR A 58 6.99 7.67 -0.87
C TYR A 58 5.64 7.63 -0.14
N LEU A 59 4.88 6.59 -0.45
CA LEU A 59 3.63 6.20 0.17
C LEU A 59 3.61 4.67 0.24
N SER A 60 3.37 4.13 1.44
CA SER A 60 3.32 2.69 1.66
C SER A 60 2.18 2.29 2.59
N LEU A 61 1.68 1.08 2.34
CA LEU A 61 0.77 0.36 3.23
C LEU A 61 1.32 -1.06 3.39
N GLY A 62 1.42 -1.55 4.61
CA GLY A 62 1.98 -2.86 4.87
C GLY A 62 1.77 -3.35 6.28
N LEU A 63 2.00 -4.65 6.49
CA LEU A 63 2.07 -5.26 7.80
C LEU A 63 3.52 -5.29 8.29
N GLN A 64 3.74 -4.93 9.56
CA GLN A 64 5.01 -5.15 10.27
C GLN A 64 4.68 -5.61 11.69
N ASP A 65 5.26 -6.74 12.11
CA ASP A 65 5.03 -7.34 13.43
C ASP A 65 3.53 -7.55 13.79
N GLY A 66 2.69 -7.72 12.76
CA GLY A 66 1.24 -7.92 12.89
C GLY A 66 0.41 -6.63 12.96
N ALA A 67 1.04 -5.46 13.03
CA ALA A 67 0.37 -4.17 12.96
C ALA A 67 0.20 -3.73 11.49
N LEU A 68 -0.90 -3.04 11.18
CA LEU A 68 -1.08 -2.40 9.88
C LEU A 68 -0.56 -0.97 9.92
N ILE A 69 0.29 -0.65 8.95
CA ILE A 69 1.07 0.58 8.93
C ILE A 69 0.85 1.32 7.62
N PHE A 70 0.41 2.57 7.75
CA PHE A 70 0.36 3.54 6.66
C PHE A 70 1.47 4.57 6.85
N SER A 71 2.41 4.63 5.90
CA SER A 71 3.58 5.51 5.99
C SER A 71 3.77 6.31 4.73
N TYR A 72 4.25 7.54 4.87
CA TYR A 72 4.56 8.40 3.73
C TYR A 72 5.61 9.45 4.08
N ASN A 73 6.43 9.81 3.10
CA ASN A 73 7.34 10.95 3.16
C ASN A 73 7.04 11.88 1.99
N LEU A 74 7.08 13.18 2.25
CA LEU A 74 6.81 14.26 1.29
C LEU A 74 8.07 15.14 1.10
N GLY A 75 9.25 14.61 1.41
CA GLY A 75 10.54 15.28 1.28
C GLY A 75 11.04 15.98 2.54
N SER A 76 10.30 15.94 3.65
CA SER A 76 10.68 16.57 4.92
C SER A 76 10.74 15.61 6.11
N GLY A 77 10.61 14.31 5.86
CA GLY A 77 10.56 13.27 6.87
C GLY A 77 9.26 12.48 6.83
N ALA A 78 9.32 11.24 7.31
CA ALA A 78 8.20 10.31 7.24
C ALA A 78 7.15 10.57 8.33
N ALA A 79 5.89 10.35 7.97
CA ALA A 79 4.81 10.07 8.91
C ALA A 79 4.52 8.57 8.91
N THR A 80 4.11 8.06 10.06
CA THR A 80 3.67 6.67 10.23
C THR A 80 2.42 6.63 11.09
N VAL A 81 1.38 5.98 10.59
CA VAL A 81 0.13 5.72 11.31
C VAL A 81 -0.01 4.22 11.51
N VAL A 82 -0.10 3.78 12.76
CA VAL A 82 -0.11 2.37 13.15
C VAL A 82 -1.44 2.00 13.78
N ILE A 83 -2.00 0.86 13.37
CA ILE A 83 -3.10 0.20 14.08
C ILE A 83 -2.65 -1.22 14.42
N ASN A 84 -2.74 -1.58 15.70
CA ASN A 84 -2.47 -2.94 16.18
C ASN A 84 -3.75 -3.78 16.11
N GLY A 85 -3.63 -5.03 15.70
CA GLY A 85 -4.76 -5.95 15.59
C GLY A 85 -4.32 -7.34 15.14
N THR A 86 -5.28 -8.21 14.88
CA THR A 86 -5.03 -9.59 14.41
C THR A 86 -5.20 -9.69 12.90
N PHE A 87 -4.38 -8.97 12.14
CA PHE A 87 -4.52 -8.83 10.68
C PHE A 87 -3.92 -9.97 9.84
N SER A 88 -3.39 -10.99 10.52
CA SER A 88 -2.73 -12.16 9.92
C SER A 88 -3.46 -13.47 10.22
N ASP A 89 -4.77 -13.38 10.49
CA ASP A 89 -5.63 -14.49 10.93
C ASP A 89 -6.26 -15.27 9.76
N GLY A 90 -5.87 -14.97 8.52
CA GLY A 90 -6.43 -15.59 7.32
C GLY A 90 -7.86 -15.13 6.98
N LYS A 91 -8.36 -14.05 7.58
CA LYS A 91 -9.67 -13.46 7.24
C LYS A 91 -9.52 -12.17 6.44
N TRP A 92 -10.63 -11.72 5.88
CA TRP A 92 -10.69 -10.46 5.14
C TRP A 92 -10.80 -9.28 6.10
N HIS A 93 -9.91 -8.32 5.93
CA HIS A 93 -9.91 -7.03 6.60
C HIS A 93 -10.18 -5.91 5.59
N ARG A 94 -10.88 -4.86 6.03
CA ARG A 94 -11.15 -3.65 5.26
C ARG A 94 -10.26 -2.53 5.77
N VAL A 95 -9.44 -1.95 4.91
CA VAL A 95 -8.59 -0.81 5.23
C VAL A 95 -8.94 0.40 4.39
N LYS A 96 -9.00 1.56 5.04
CA LYS A 96 -9.07 2.87 4.40
C LYS A 96 -7.89 3.73 4.85
N ALA A 97 -7.05 4.12 3.90
CA ALA A 97 -5.94 5.05 4.10
C ALA A 97 -6.22 6.35 3.34
N VAL A 98 -6.22 7.47 4.06
CA VAL A 98 -6.47 8.79 3.50
C VAL A 98 -5.31 9.71 3.86
N ARG A 99 -4.83 10.48 2.90
CA ARG A 99 -3.88 11.58 3.11
C ARG A 99 -4.43 12.86 2.50
N ASP A 100 -4.35 13.96 3.25
CA ASP A 100 -4.64 15.32 2.81
C ASP A 100 -3.50 16.25 3.25
N GLY A 101 -2.64 16.60 2.30
CA GLY A 101 -1.38 17.28 2.55
C GLY A 101 -0.50 16.47 3.49
N GLN A 102 -0.18 17.05 4.63
CA GLN A 102 0.62 16.42 5.69
C GLN A 102 -0.17 15.45 6.56
N SER A 103 -1.50 15.53 6.56
CA SER A 103 -2.33 14.75 7.50
C SER A 103 -2.69 13.41 6.90
N GLY A 104 -2.47 12.33 7.64
CA GLY A 104 -2.81 10.96 7.28
C GLY A 104 -3.80 10.37 8.27
N LYS A 105 -4.72 9.54 7.78
CA LYS A 105 -5.69 8.78 8.56
C LYS A 105 -5.74 7.35 8.08
N LEU A 106 -5.62 6.41 9.01
CA LEU A 106 -5.78 4.98 8.78
C LEU A 106 -7.02 4.50 9.54
N THR A 107 -7.83 3.67 8.90
CA THR A 107 -9.00 3.02 9.52
C THR A 107 -9.00 1.57 9.06
N VAL A 108 -9.15 0.64 10.01
CA VAL A 108 -9.14 -0.80 9.74
C VAL A 108 -10.29 -1.45 10.48
N ASP A 109 -11.16 -2.14 9.76
CA ASP A 109 -12.37 -2.77 10.29
C ASP A 109 -13.09 -1.88 11.32
N ASP A 110 -13.30 -2.41 12.53
CA ASP A 110 -13.94 -1.72 13.65
C ASP A 110 -12.93 -1.30 14.73
N TYR A 111 -11.62 -1.34 14.44
CA TYR A 111 -10.54 -0.88 15.35
C TYR A 111 -10.48 0.66 15.50
N GLY A 112 -11.37 1.36 14.80
CA GLY A 112 -11.43 2.82 14.78
C GLY A 112 -10.38 3.46 13.87
N ALA A 113 -10.27 4.78 13.96
CA ALA A 113 -9.35 5.55 13.15
C ALA A 113 -8.17 6.09 13.95
N LYS A 114 -6.98 6.00 13.36
CA LYS A 114 -5.76 6.66 13.84
C LYS A 114 -5.30 7.69 12.84
N THR A 115 -4.63 8.72 13.33
CA THR A 115 -4.11 9.80 12.50
C THR A 115 -2.63 10.03 12.79
N GLY A 116 -1.94 10.62 11.84
CA GLY A 116 -0.55 11.05 11.97
C GLY A 116 -0.28 12.18 10.98
N ARG A 117 0.84 12.86 11.14
CA ARG A 117 1.18 14.02 10.32
C ARG A 117 2.65 14.04 9.97
N SER A 118 2.99 14.30 8.71
CA SER A 118 4.39 14.44 8.31
C SER A 118 4.98 15.78 8.78
N PRO A 119 6.26 15.81 9.15
CA PRO A 119 6.95 17.04 9.57
C PRO A 119 7.12 18.05 8.41
N GLY A 120 7.62 19.24 8.75
CA GLY A 120 7.95 20.30 7.78
C GLY A 120 6.74 21.06 7.24
N LYS A 121 6.83 21.50 5.99
CA LYS A 121 5.77 22.25 5.28
C LYS A 121 5.33 21.59 3.96
N MET A 122 6.01 20.53 3.53
CA MET A 122 5.71 19.85 2.27
C MET A 122 4.37 19.11 2.36
N ARG A 123 3.57 19.21 1.29
CA ARG A 123 2.20 18.67 1.22
C ARG A 123 1.96 17.79 -0.01
N GLN A 124 2.87 17.84 -0.98
CA GLN A 124 2.75 17.14 -2.25
C GLN A 124 3.57 15.86 -2.20
N LEU A 125 3.03 14.82 -2.81
CA LEU A 125 3.72 13.56 -3.09
C LEU A 125 4.13 13.56 -4.57
N ASN A 126 5.41 13.79 -4.84
CA ASN A 126 5.98 13.98 -6.16
C ASN A 126 6.81 12.76 -6.57
N ILE A 127 6.18 11.78 -7.22
CA ILE A 127 6.81 10.49 -7.53
C ILE A 127 6.57 10.13 -9.00
N ASN A 128 7.64 9.77 -9.70
CA ASN A 128 7.59 9.37 -11.12
C ASN A 128 7.64 7.85 -11.37
N GLY A 129 7.80 7.03 -10.33
CA GLY A 129 7.91 5.56 -10.46
C GLY A 129 6.60 4.86 -10.87
N ASP A 130 6.47 3.57 -10.54
CA ASP A 130 5.25 2.76 -10.71
C ASP A 130 4.51 2.55 -9.38
N LEU A 131 3.24 2.17 -9.44
CA LEU A 131 2.50 1.70 -8.27
C LEU A 131 2.67 0.19 -8.18
N TYR A 132 3.08 -0.30 -7.01
CA TYR A 132 3.29 -1.72 -6.73
C TYR A 132 2.25 -2.21 -5.73
N ILE A 133 1.66 -3.37 -6.00
CA ILE A 133 0.66 -4.02 -5.13
C ILE A 133 1.12 -5.42 -4.75
N GLY A 134 1.02 -5.74 -3.46
CA GLY A 134 1.33 -7.04 -2.85
C GLY A 134 2.82 -7.38 -2.72
N GLY A 135 3.71 -6.58 -3.28
CA GLY A 135 5.16 -6.76 -3.19
C GLY A 135 5.88 -5.92 -4.26
N MET A 136 7.17 -6.18 -4.44
CA MET A 136 7.97 -5.67 -5.56
C MET A 136 9.22 -6.55 -5.74
N LYS A 137 9.97 -6.37 -6.83
CA LYS A 137 11.33 -6.93 -6.94
C LYS A 137 12.22 -6.28 -5.87
N GLU A 138 13.19 -6.98 -5.30
CA GLU A 138 14.21 -6.41 -4.40
C GLU A 138 13.66 -5.49 -3.28
N ILE A 139 12.58 -5.92 -2.63
CA ILE A 139 11.79 -5.13 -1.64
C ILE A 139 12.67 -4.44 -0.61
N ALA A 140 13.62 -5.15 -0.01
CA ALA A 140 14.49 -4.59 1.01
C ALA A 140 15.38 -3.45 0.49
N LEU A 141 15.80 -3.50 -0.78
CA LEU A 141 16.58 -2.44 -1.40
C LEU A 141 15.72 -1.19 -1.63
N HIS A 142 14.54 -1.36 -2.22
CA HIS A 142 13.71 -0.23 -2.64
C HIS A 142 12.91 0.41 -1.52
N THR A 143 12.64 -0.33 -0.44
CA THR A 143 11.94 0.20 0.74
C THR A 143 12.88 0.62 1.85
N ASN A 144 14.19 0.69 1.59
CA ASN A 144 15.24 0.91 2.60
C ASN A 144 15.05 -0.01 3.83
N ARG A 145 14.80 -1.29 3.56
CA ARG A 145 14.57 -2.35 4.56
C ARG A 145 13.35 -2.14 5.46
N GLN A 146 12.45 -1.20 5.14
CA GLN A 146 11.16 -1.10 5.82
C GLN A 146 10.38 -2.40 5.67
N TYR A 147 10.45 -3.03 4.49
CA TYR A 147 9.83 -4.34 4.25
C TYR A 147 10.87 -5.33 3.73
N MET A 148 10.79 -6.56 4.21
CA MET A 148 11.67 -7.65 3.79
C MET A 148 10.99 -8.62 2.82
N ARG A 149 9.65 -8.55 2.73
CA ARG A 149 8.82 -9.44 1.91
C ARG A 149 7.53 -8.75 1.45
N GLY A 150 6.91 -9.32 0.42
CA GLY A 150 5.57 -8.95 -0.01
C GLY A 150 4.50 -9.61 0.85
N LEU A 151 3.25 -9.31 0.55
CA LEU A 151 2.09 -9.96 1.14
C LEU A 151 2.09 -11.48 0.89
N VAL A 152 1.79 -12.25 1.93
CA VAL A 152 1.40 -13.67 1.82
C VAL A 152 -0.10 -13.75 2.11
N GLY A 153 -0.90 -13.78 1.05
CA GLY A 153 -2.34 -13.61 1.17
C GLY A 153 -3.00 -13.08 -0.10
N CYS A 154 -4.11 -12.35 0.03
CA CYS A 154 -4.92 -11.92 -1.11
C CYS A 154 -5.34 -10.45 -0.97
N ILE A 155 -5.56 -9.79 -2.11
CA ILE A 155 -6.09 -8.43 -2.17
C ILE A 155 -7.36 -8.44 -3.03
N SER A 156 -8.39 -7.73 -2.60
CA SER A 156 -9.62 -7.52 -3.35
C SER A 156 -10.15 -6.10 -3.16
N HIS A 157 -11.10 -5.69 -4.01
CA HIS A 157 -11.85 -4.43 -3.87
C HIS A 157 -10.94 -3.23 -3.62
N PHE A 158 -10.03 -2.95 -4.56
CA PHE A 158 -9.13 -1.81 -4.46
C PHE A 158 -9.76 -0.59 -5.15
N THR A 159 -10.00 0.47 -4.39
CA THR A 159 -10.59 1.71 -4.87
C THR A 159 -9.66 2.89 -4.60
N LEU A 160 -9.41 3.70 -5.63
CA LEU A 160 -8.61 4.92 -5.57
C LEU A 160 -9.49 6.16 -5.71
N ALA A 161 -9.13 7.24 -5.01
CA ALA A 161 -9.81 8.53 -5.08
C ALA A 161 -11.33 8.48 -4.85
N THR A 162 -11.79 7.48 -4.08
CA THR A 162 -13.20 7.18 -3.73
C THR A 162 -14.10 6.61 -4.83
N ASP A 163 -13.75 6.81 -6.10
CA ASP A 163 -14.62 6.52 -7.24
C ASP A 163 -14.00 5.53 -8.25
N TYR A 164 -12.69 5.35 -8.24
CA TYR A 164 -12.00 4.51 -9.21
C TYR A 164 -11.79 3.10 -8.68
N HIS A 165 -12.66 2.18 -9.07
CA HIS A 165 -12.51 0.75 -8.77
C HIS A 165 -11.50 0.14 -9.73
N LEU A 166 -10.34 -0.25 -9.19
CA LEU A 166 -9.24 -0.79 -9.97
C LEU A 166 -9.42 -2.30 -10.18
N SER A 167 -9.40 -2.76 -11.43
CA SER A 167 -9.33 -4.19 -11.73
C SER A 167 -7.89 -4.67 -11.52
N LEU A 168 -7.66 -5.38 -10.42
CA LEU A 168 -6.30 -5.73 -10.00
C LEU A 168 -5.50 -6.51 -11.06
N VAL A 169 -6.16 -7.34 -11.86
CA VAL A 169 -5.45 -8.13 -12.89
C VAL A 169 -5.53 -7.45 -14.24
N ASP A 170 -6.69 -6.93 -14.62
CA ASP A 170 -6.88 -6.40 -15.98
C ASP A 170 -6.25 -5.01 -16.18
N ASP A 171 -6.16 -4.19 -15.12
CA ASP A 171 -5.55 -2.86 -15.18
C ASP A 171 -4.02 -2.92 -14.93
N ALA A 172 -3.47 -4.07 -14.54
CA ALA A 172 -2.06 -4.21 -14.24
C ALA A 172 -1.22 -4.17 -15.54
N ALA A 173 -0.12 -3.43 -15.49
CA ALA A 173 0.85 -3.36 -16.59
C ALA A 173 1.71 -4.64 -16.65
N ASP A 174 2.09 -5.16 -15.48
CA ASP A 174 2.83 -6.42 -15.34
C ASP A 174 2.49 -7.10 -13.99
N GLY A 175 2.78 -8.39 -13.90
CA GLY A 175 2.54 -9.19 -12.71
C GLY A 175 3.45 -10.40 -12.63
N LYS A 176 3.94 -10.70 -11.42
CA LYS A 176 4.81 -11.85 -11.17
C LYS A 176 4.24 -12.78 -10.11
N ASN A 177 4.24 -14.09 -10.40
CA ASN A 177 3.84 -15.16 -9.49
C ASN A 177 2.46 -14.95 -8.85
N ILE A 178 1.48 -14.48 -9.63
CA ILE A 178 0.13 -14.22 -9.13
C ILE A 178 -0.70 -15.49 -9.28
N ASN A 179 -1.13 -16.02 -8.14
CA ASN A 179 -2.04 -17.16 -8.09
C ASN A 179 -3.48 -16.68 -7.95
N THR A 180 -4.42 -17.62 -7.94
CA THR A 180 -5.83 -17.34 -7.68
C THR A 180 -6.17 -17.64 -6.22
N CYS A 181 -6.75 -16.66 -5.53
CA CYS A 181 -7.26 -16.84 -4.18
C CYS A 181 -8.57 -17.63 -4.22
N THR A 182 -8.63 -18.76 -3.53
CA THR A 182 -9.89 -19.46 -3.23
C THR A 182 -10.49 -18.87 -1.95
N ASN A 183 -11.82 -18.70 -1.91
CA ASN A 183 -12.53 -18.18 -0.73
C ASN A 183 -12.21 -18.97 0.53
#